data_AF-A0A965UI60-F1
#
_entry.id   AF-A0A965UI60-F1
#
_cell.length_a   1.000
_cell.length_b   1.000
_cell.length_c   1.000
_cell.angle_alpha   90.00
_cell.angle_beta   90.00
_cell.angle_gamma   90.00
#
_symmetry.space_group_name_H-M   'P 1'
#
loop_
_entity.id
_entity.type
_entity.pdbx_description
1 polymer ?
#
loop_
_entity_poly.entity_id
_entity_poly.type
_entity_poly.pdbx_seq_one_letter_code
_entity_poly.pdbx_strand_id
1 'polypeptide(L)' 'MNDAHHAEYLGAVAGFRESAGWHDTQNTTPAVGDFVSGITAGKHWSGHIEWFSDDDATVVVNVDHAWVRVPVKDITH' A
#
# COMPACT_ATOMS: atom_id res chain seq x y z
N MET A 1 23.21 13.68 24.68
CA MET A 1 23.72 13.05 23.44
C MET A 1 22.72 13.38 22.35
N ASN A 2 23.07 14.31 21.46
CA ASN A 2 22.25 14.75 20.33
C ASN A 2 22.48 13.74 19.20
N ASP A 3 21.53 12.84 19.00
CA ASP A 3 21.62 11.79 18.00
C ASP A 3 21.37 12.39 16.61
N ALA A 4 22.42 12.44 15.78
CA ALA A 4 22.36 13.01 14.44
C ALA A 4 21.36 12.27 13.53
N HIS A 5 21.08 10.99 13.82
CA HIS A 5 20.15 10.17 13.04
C HIS A 5 18.67 10.50 13.32
N HIS A 6 18.36 11.06 14.49
CA HIS A 6 17.00 11.52 14.81
C HIS A 6 16.57 12.68 13.90
N ALA A 7 17.49 13.58 13.55
CA ALA A 7 17.21 14.70 12.65
C ALA A 7 16.97 14.24 11.20
N GLU A 8 17.70 13.24 10.73
CA GLU A 8 17.50 12.63 9.40
C GLU A 8 16.16 11.88 9.31
N TYR A 9 15.76 11.14 10.35
CA TYR A 9 14.47 10.47 10.39
C TYR A 9 13.29 11.45 10.23
N LEU A 10 13.36 12.59 10.92
CA LEU A 10 12.34 13.64 10.81
C LEU A 10 12.37 14.35 9.45
N GLY A 11 13.55 14.51 8.85
CA GLY A 11 13.70 15.05 7.49
C GLY A 11 13.08 14.15 6.41
N ALA A 12 13.22 12.83 6.53
CA ALA A 12 12.62 11.87 5.60
C ALA A 12 11.08 11.83 5.73
N VAL A 13 10.55 11.94 6.96
CA VAL A 13 9.10 12.05 7.20
C VAL A 13 8.54 13.37 6.66
N ALA A 14 9.30 14.47 6.76
CA ALA A 14 8.89 15.77 6.23
C ALA A 14 8.96 15.84 4.70
N GLY A 15 10.00 15.23 4.08
CA GLY A 15 10.20 15.24 2.63
C GLY A 15 9.21 14.40 1.83
N PHE A 16 8.56 13.41 2.44
CA PHE A 16 7.53 12.61 1.76
C PHE A 16 6.22 13.40 1.53
N ARG A 17 6.03 14.52 2.23
CA ARG A 17 4.79 15.29 2.18
C ARG A 17 4.70 16.22 0.97
N GLU A 18 5.80 16.44 0.24
CA GLU A 18 5.88 17.46 -0.82
C GLU A 18 6.04 16.88 -2.24
N SER A 19 5.89 15.56 -2.47
CA SER A 19 6.09 14.96 -3.81
C SER A 19 5.00 14.02 -4.32
N ALA A 20 3.92 13.79 -3.58
CA ALA A 20 2.73 13.17 -4.16
C ALA A 20 1.63 14.21 -4.14
N GLY A 21 1.29 14.75 -5.32
CA GLY A 21 0.06 15.51 -5.49
C GLY A 21 -1.07 14.74 -4.83
N TRP A 22 -1.60 15.32 -3.76
CA TRP A 22 -2.76 14.85 -3.02
C TRP A 22 -3.93 14.85 -4.00
N HIS A 23 -4.04 13.78 -4.79
CA HIS A 23 -5.27 13.44 -5.43
C HIS A 23 -6.19 12.92 -4.32
N ASP A 24 -7.44 13.32 -4.38
CA ASP A 24 -8.53 12.77 -3.61
C ASP A 24 -8.60 11.24 -3.85
N THR A 25 -7.80 10.44 -3.14
CA THR A 25 -7.65 8.99 -3.37
C THR A 25 -8.69 8.15 -2.67
N GLN A 26 -9.68 8.76 -1.99
CA GLN A 26 -10.71 8.00 -1.27
C GLN A 26 -11.65 7.20 -2.19
N ASN A 27 -11.55 7.36 -3.51
CA ASN A 27 -12.35 6.61 -4.47
C ASN A 27 -11.61 6.34 -5.79
N THR A 28 -10.33 5.96 -5.73
CA THR A 28 -9.69 5.35 -6.90
C THR A 28 -9.91 3.85 -6.80
N THR A 29 -10.68 3.27 -7.72
CA THR A 29 -10.78 1.82 -7.86
C THR A 29 -9.37 1.26 -8.03
N PRO A 30 -8.91 0.33 -7.17
CA PRO A 30 -7.59 -0.26 -7.31
C PRO A 30 -7.42 -0.86 -8.72
N ALA A 31 -6.24 -0.73 -9.29
CA ALA A 31 -5.91 -1.21 -10.63
C ALA A 31 -4.69 -2.13 -10.62
N VAL A 32 -4.52 -2.89 -11.70
CA VAL A 32 -3.33 -3.74 -11.88
C VAL A 32 -2.08 -2.85 -11.96
N GLY A 33 -1.06 -3.21 -11.18
CA GLY A 33 0.18 -2.46 -11.01
C GLY A 33 0.21 -1.55 -9.78
N ASP A 34 -0.94 -1.18 -9.22
CA ASP A 34 -1.00 -0.33 -8.03
C ASP A 34 -0.31 -1.01 -6.84
N PHE A 35 0.46 -0.23 -6.08
CA PHE A 35 1.00 -0.66 -4.80
C PHE A 35 -0.03 -0.38 -3.71
N VAL A 36 -0.51 -1.45 -3.07
CA VAL A 36 -1.58 -1.40 -2.09
C VAL A 36 -1.15 -2.04 -0.78
N SER A 37 -1.88 -1.74 0.28
CA SER A 37 -1.74 -2.38 1.59
C SER A 37 -3.09 -2.73 2.18
N GLY A 38 -3.11 -3.69 3.09
CA GLY A 38 -4.35 -4.11 3.73
C GLY A 38 -4.17 -5.01 4.94
N ILE A 39 -5.32 -5.40 5.50
CA ILE A 39 -5.40 -6.29 6.66
C ILE A 39 -6.43 -7.38 6.39
N THR A 40 -5.97 -8.62 6.28
CA THR A 40 -6.85 -9.78 6.12
C THR A 40 -6.71 -10.71 7.32
N ALA A 41 -7.82 -11.03 7.99
CA ALA A 41 -7.84 -11.85 9.20
C ALA A 41 -6.85 -11.38 10.30
N GLY A 42 -6.66 -10.06 10.43
CA GLY A 42 -5.75 -9.45 11.41
C GLY A 42 -4.26 -9.47 11.03
N LYS A 43 -3.91 -9.93 9.82
CA LYS A 43 -2.54 -9.91 9.30
C LYS A 43 -2.36 -8.78 8.29
N HIS A 44 -1.32 -7.98 8.49
CA HIS A 44 -0.94 -6.90 7.58
C HIS A 44 -0.18 -7.44 6.38
N TRP A 45 -0.38 -6.80 5.24
CA TRP A 45 0.32 -7.10 3.99
C TRP A 45 0.41 -5.84 3.12
N SER A 46 1.38 -5.83 2.23
CA SER A 46 1.53 -4.79 1.19
C SER A 46 2.25 -5.36 -0.03
N GLY A 47 1.93 -4.83 -1.20
CA GLY A 47 2.48 -5.33 -2.46
C GLY A 47 1.79 -4.74 -3.69
N HIS A 48 2.18 -5.24 -4.86
CA HIS A 48 1.59 -4.81 -6.13
C HIS A 48 0.41 -5.70 -6.53
N ILE A 49 -0.67 -5.10 -7.03
CA ILE A 49 -1.75 -5.84 -7.68
C ILE A 49 -1.25 -6.43 -8.99
N GLU A 50 -1.37 -7.75 -9.13
CA GLU A 50 -0.99 -8.45 -10.36
C GLU A 50 -2.21 -8.72 -11.25
N TRP A 51 -3.34 -9.14 -10.68
CA TRP A 51 -4.60 -9.31 -11.40
C TRP A 51 -5.82 -9.37 -10.45
N PHE A 52 -6.99 -9.08 -11.01
CA PHE A 52 -8.29 -9.29 -10.39
C PHE A 52 -8.83 -10.68 -10.71
N SER A 53 -9.66 -11.20 -9.82
CA SER A 53 -10.41 -12.43 -10.08
C SER A 53 -11.63 -12.13 -10.96
N ASP A 54 -12.18 -13.13 -11.67
CA ASP A 54 -13.35 -12.95 -12.54
C ASP A 54 -14.57 -12.32 -11.86
N ASP A 55 -14.66 -12.44 -10.53
CA ASP A 55 -15.74 -11.89 -9.71
C ASP A 55 -15.46 -10.47 -9.15
N ASP A 56 -14.27 -9.91 -9.39
CA ASP A 56 -13.77 -8.64 -8.86
C ASP A 56 -13.81 -8.49 -7.32
N ALA A 57 -14.27 -9.50 -6.56
CA ALA A 57 -14.36 -9.41 -5.09
C ALA A 57 -13.01 -9.71 -4.42
N THR A 58 -12.08 -10.32 -5.16
CA THR A 58 -10.74 -10.64 -4.69
C THR A 58 -9.67 -10.29 -5.72
N VAL A 59 -8.53 -9.86 -5.21
CA VAL A 59 -7.37 -9.46 -5.97
C VAL A 59 -6.17 -10.31 -5.57
N VAL A 60 -5.25 -10.55 -6.50
CA VAL A 60 -3.96 -11.16 -6.21
C VAL A 60 -2.90 -10.08 -6.10
N VAL A 61 -2.23 -10.07 -4.95
CA VAL A 61 -1.17 -9.12 -4.61
C VAL A 61 0.14 -9.88 -4.49
N ASN A 62 1.19 -9.37 -5.12
CA ASN A 62 2.55 -9.84 -4.97
C ASN A 62 3.20 -9.21 -3.74
N VAL A 63 3.33 -10.00 -2.69
CA VAL A 63 3.95 -9.66 -1.41
C VAL A 63 5.30 -10.36 -1.35
N ASP A 64 6.39 -9.62 -1.57
CA ASP A 64 7.76 -10.12 -1.49
C ASP A 64 7.99 -11.44 -2.27
N HIS A 65 7.66 -11.42 -3.57
CA HIS A 65 7.75 -12.57 -4.48
C HIS A 65 6.76 -13.71 -4.22
N ALA A 66 5.81 -13.55 -3.30
CA ALA A 66 4.71 -14.48 -3.08
C ALA A 66 3.37 -13.87 -3.48
N TRP A 67 2.49 -14.66 -4.07
CA TRP A 67 1.15 -14.21 -4.41
C TRP A 67 0.15 -14.53 -3.30
N VAL A 68 -0.55 -13.50 -2.85
CA VAL A 68 -1.61 -13.60 -1.85
C VAL A 68 -2.92 -13.13 -2.46
N ARG A 69 -3.95 -13.98 -2.36
CA ARG A 69 -5.31 -13.60 -2.74
C ARG A 69 -6.02 -12.98 -1.54
N VAL A 70 -6.51 -11.76 -1.70
CA VAL A 70 -7.16 -10.98 -0.65
C VAL A 70 -8.46 -10.35 -1.13
N PRO A 71 -9.46 -10.15 -0.26
CA PRO A 71 -10.66 -9.39 -0.60
C PRO A 71 -10.32 -7.94 -0.93
N VAL A 72 -10.93 -7.38 -1.98
CA VAL A 72 -10.74 -5.96 -2.33
C VAL A 72 -11.13 -5.04 -1.17
N LYS A 73 -12.16 -5.42 -0.40
CA LYS A 73 -12.61 -4.69 0.80
C LYS A 73 -11.59 -4.63 1.95
N ASP A 74 -10.56 -5.48 1.91
CA ASP A 74 -9.53 -5.53 2.95
C ASP A 74 -8.34 -4.59 2.59
N ILE A 75 -8.35 -3.96 1.41
CA ILE A 75 -7.40 -2.90 1.01
C ILE A 75 -7.70 -1.64 1.81
N THR A 76 -6.65 -1.05 2.38
CA THR A 76 -6.73 0.16 3.20
C THR A 76 -6.06 1.38 2.57
N HIS A 77 -5.13 1.16 1.63
CA HIS A 77 -4.38 2.21 0.95
C HIS A 77 -3.88 1.72 -0.39
#